data_AF-A0A9D8B6S5-F1
#
_entry.id   AF-A0A9D8B6S5-F1
#
_cell.length_a   1.000
_cell.length_b   1.000
_cell.length_c   1.000
_cell.angle_alpha   90.00
_cell.angle_beta   90.00
_cell.angle_gamma   90.00
#
_symmetry.space_group_name_H-M   'P 1'
#
loop_
_entity.id
_entity.type
_entity.pdbx_description
1 polymer ?
#
loop_
_entity_poly.entity_id
_entity_poly.type
_entity_poly.pdbx_seq_one_letter_code
_entity_poly.pdbx_strand_id
1 'polypeptide(L)'
;MNTTAAELRFKLWLNTPGYPDRLSYYASTDGNYFYGYYSNPTGGWVDRVMDLSNVYTLGNLLGQPNVWIAFRFYSDASTNAAEGAYLDDILLRKCPTGATCPVGGSLPTRGANTDTPLRATRPK
;
A
#
# COMPACT_ATOMS: atom_id res chain seq x y z
N MET A 1 -22.34 5.15 4.66
CA MET A 1 -21.52 6.37 4.93
C MET A 1 -20.64 6.59 3.72
N ASN A 2 -20.72 7.76 3.07
CA ASN A 2 -19.87 8.08 1.93
C ASN A 2 -18.42 8.27 2.39
N THR A 3 -17.47 7.89 1.52
CA THR A 3 -16.03 8.07 1.76
C THR A 3 -15.53 9.15 0.82
N THR A 4 -14.83 10.15 1.34
CA THR A 4 -14.32 11.31 0.57
C THR A 4 -12.86 11.15 0.17
N ALA A 5 -12.09 10.32 0.89
CA ALA A 5 -10.72 9.95 0.55
C ALA A 5 -10.36 8.59 1.16
N ALA A 6 -9.42 7.88 0.55
CA ALA A 6 -8.81 6.70 1.13
C ALA A 6 -7.42 6.48 0.52
N GLU A 7 -6.49 5.99 1.33
CA GLU A 7 -5.12 5.76 0.90
C GLU A 7 -4.45 4.64 1.71
N LEU A 8 -3.46 4.02 1.08
CA LEU A 8 -2.50 3.13 1.73
C LEU A 8 -1.16 3.86 1.85
N ARG A 9 -0.61 3.91 3.06
CA ARG A 9 0.74 4.42 3.36
C ARG A 9 1.59 3.33 3.98
N PHE A 10 2.88 3.33 3.68
CA PHE A 10 3.84 2.40 4.26
C PHE A 10 5.27 2.88 4.01
N LYS A 11 6.22 2.37 4.80
CA LYS A 11 7.64 2.46 4.52
C LYS A 11 8.11 1.25 3.72
N LEU A 12 9.00 1.49 2.77
CA LEU A 12 9.62 0.47 1.94
C LEU A 12 11.14 0.60 2.00
N TRP A 13 11.81 -0.50 2.29
CA TRP A 13 13.19 -0.70 1.89
C TRP A 13 13.27 -1.85 0.89
N LEU A 14 13.73 -1.57 -0.32
CA LEU A 14 13.84 -2.55 -1.40
C LEU A 14 15.28 -2.65 -1.88
N ASN A 15 15.87 -3.83 -1.69
CA ASN A 15 17.19 -4.21 -2.15
C ASN A 15 17.04 -5.37 -3.15
N THR A 16 16.99 -5.06 -4.45
CA THR A 16 16.96 -6.03 -5.55
C THR A 16 17.98 -5.65 -6.63
N PRO A 17 18.38 -6.58 -7.52
CA PRO A 17 19.23 -6.25 -8.68
C PRO A 17 18.61 -5.26 -9.68
N GLY A 18 17.37 -4.83 -9.47
CA GLY A 18 16.57 -4.08 -10.43
C GLY A 18 15.67 -5.00 -11.25
N TYR A 19 15.09 -4.48 -12.33
CA TYR A 19 14.15 -5.23 -13.16
C TYR A 19 14.75 -6.58 -13.62
N PRO A 20 14.01 -7.70 -13.49
CA PRO A 20 12.57 -7.78 -13.17
C PRO A 20 12.24 -7.88 -11.66
N ASP A 21 13.21 -7.95 -10.77
CA ASP A 21 13.01 -8.13 -9.34
C ASP A 21 12.48 -6.86 -8.69
N ARG A 22 11.24 -6.93 -8.16
CA ARG A 22 10.51 -5.75 -7.70
C ARG A 22 9.48 -6.06 -6.63
N LEU A 23 9.12 -5.04 -5.87
CA LEU A 23 7.93 -5.06 -5.04
C LEU A 23 6.81 -4.29 -5.73
N SER A 24 5.66 -4.93 -5.87
CA SER A 24 4.41 -4.29 -6.26
C SER A 24 3.48 -4.09 -5.07
N TYR A 25 2.68 -3.03 -5.12
CA TYR A 25 1.62 -2.75 -4.16
C TYR A 25 0.33 -2.40 -4.94
N TYR A 26 -0.68 -3.23 -4.72
CA TYR A 26 -1.88 -3.29 -5.54
C TYR A 26 -3.15 -3.23 -4.70
N ALA A 27 -4.24 -2.88 -5.37
CA ALA A 27 -5.61 -2.97 -4.87
C ALA A 27 -6.47 -3.86 -5.78
N SER A 28 -7.56 -4.39 -5.24
CA SER A 28 -8.56 -5.18 -5.96
C SER A 28 -9.97 -4.87 -5.41
N THR A 29 -10.98 -5.00 -6.25
CA THR A 29 -12.42 -4.91 -5.90
C THR A 29 -13.13 -6.27 -5.94
N ASP A 30 -12.43 -7.34 -6.32
CA ASP A 30 -13.00 -8.69 -6.42
C ASP A 30 -12.14 -9.78 -5.75
N GLY A 31 -10.96 -9.43 -5.23
CA GLY A 31 -10.02 -10.34 -4.61
C GLY A 31 -9.27 -11.26 -5.58
N ASN A 32 -9.48 -11.13 -6.89
CA ASN A 32 -8.88 -11.96 -7.93
C ASN A 32 -7.91 -11.17 -8.81
N TYR A 33 -8.31 -9.98 -9.26
CA TYR A 33 -7.49 -9.13 -10.12
C TYR A 33 -6.97 -7.92 -9.34
N PHE A 34 -5.65 -7.73 -9.38
CA PHE A 34 -4.95 -6.72 -8.59
C PHE A 34 -4.18 -5.76 -9.49
N TYR A 35 -4.37 -4.45 -9.26
CA TYR A 35 -3.76 -3.38 -10.05
C TYR A 35 -3.20 -2.28 -9.15
N GLY A 36 -2.22 -1.53 -9.66
CA GLY A 36 -1.55 -0.47 -8.92
C GLY A 36 -0.11 -0.31 -9.39
N TYR A 37 0.81 -0.19 -8.44
CA TYR A 37 2.17 0.28 -8.72
C TYR A 37 3.23 -0.77 -8.40
N TYR A 38 4.45 -0.50 -8.87
CA TYR A 38 5.65 -1.22 -8.48
C TYR A 38 6.77 -0.24 -8.13
N SER A 39 7.72 -0.69 -7.32
CA SER A 39 8.91 0.06 -6.95
C SER A 39 10.16 -0.60 -7.53
N ASN A 40 11.09 0.25 -7.95
CA ASN A 40 12.50 -0.10 -8.17
C ASN A 40 13.27 -0.08 -6.83
N PRO A 41 14.50 -0.62 -6.77
CA PRO A 41 15.37 -0.54 -5.59
C PRO A 41 15.41 0.87 -5.00
N THR A 42 15.32 0.97 -3.68
CA THR A 42 15.15 2.26 -3.00
C THR A 42 16.43 2.80 -2.37
N GLY A 43 17.46 1.96 -2.20
CA GLY A 43 18.74 2.35 -1.57
C GLY A 43 18.63 2.67 -0.07
N GLY A 44 17.46 2.50 0.53
CA GLY A 44 17.15 2.84 1.93
C GLY A 44 15.64 2.88 2.18
N TRP A 45 15.24 3.16 3.43
CA TRP A 45 13.84 3.34 3.78
C TRP A 45 13.24 4.57 3.09
N VAL A 46 12.12 4.39 2.40
CA VAL A 46 11.35 5.47 1.77
C VAL A 46 9.86 5.35 2.08
N ASP A 47 9.16 6.47 2.16
CA ASP A 47 7.71 6.47 2.29
C ASP A 47 7.02 6.21 0.93
N ARG A 48 5.95 5.43 0.97
CA ARG A 48 5.06 5.16 -0.18
C ARG A 48 3.63 5.50 0.18
N VAL A 49 2.92 6.03 -0.81
CA VAL A 49 1.50 6.35 -0.73
C VAL A 49 0.82 5.82 -1.98
N MET A 50 -0.33 5.17 -1.80
CA MET A 50 -1.23 4.76 -2.87
C MET A 50 -2.60 5.37 -2.61
N ASP A 51 -3.01 6.27 -3.49
CA ASP A 51 -4.33 6.90 -3.48
C ASP A 51 -5.38 5.92 -4.01
N LEU A 52 -6.35 5.56 -3.18
CA LEU A 52 -7.41 4.61 -3.54
C LEU A 52 -8.58 5.28 -4.28
N SER A 53 -8.56 6.60 -4.44
CA SER A 53 -9.50 7.31 -5.31
C SER A 53 -9.09 7.30 -6.78
N ASN A 54 -7.85 6.88 -7.09
CA ASN A 54 -7.33 6.81 -8.45
C ASN A 54 -6.29 5.69 -8.61
N VAL A 55 -6.76 4.44 -8.66
CA VAL A 55 -5.91 3.28 -8.87
C VAL A 55 -5.78 2.96 -10.36
N TYR A 56 -4.56 2.70 -10.84
CA TYR A 56 -4.32 2.29 -12.23
C TYR A 56 -5.24 1.13 -12.63
N THR A 57 -5.86 1.20 -13.81
CA THR A 57 -6.90 0.29 -14.33
C THR A 57 -8.25 0.31 -13.60
N LEU A 58 -8.28 0.40 -12.26
CA LEU A 58 -9.51 0.30 -11.49
C LEU A 58 -10.25 1.64 -11.26
N GLY A 59 -9.55 2.77 -11.36
CA GLY A 59 -10.09 4.09 -11.09
C GLY A 59 -10.41 4.31 -9.61
N ASN A 60 -11.60 4.83 -9.33
CA ASN A 60 -12.00 5.25 -7.98
C ASN A 60 -12.58 4.08 -7.16
N LEU A 61 -11.93 3.75 -6.04
CA LEU A 61 -12.36 2.68 -5.13
C LEU A 61 -13.16 3.17 -3.92
N LEU A 62 -13.42 4.48 -3.81
CA LEU A 62 -14.19 5.02 -2.70
C LEU A 62 -15.64 4.52 -2.74
N GLY A 63 -16.11 3.99 -1.62
CA GLY A 63 -17.46 3.45 -1.50
C GLY A 63 -17.64 2.04 -2.06
N GLN A 64 -16.58 1.42 -2.61
CA GLN A 64 -16.63 0.01 -2.99
C GLN A 64 -16.91 -0.87 -1.76
N PRO A 65 -17.76 -1.91 -1.88
CA PRO A 65 -18.19 -2.72 -0.74
C PRO A 65 -17.03 -3.50 -0.12
N ASN A 66 -16.07 -3.93 -0.96
CA ASN A 66 -14.86 -4.61 -0.53
C ASN A 66 -13.66 -4.12 -1.34
N VAL A 67 -12.54 -3.88 -0.66
CA VAL A 67 -11.27 -3.52 -1.28
C VAL A 67 -10.17 -4.36 -0.61
N TRP A 68 -9.38 -5.06 -1.43
CA TRP A 68 -8.24 -5.86 -0.98
C TRP A 68 -6.95 -5.16 -1.34
N ILE A 69 -5.96 -5.21 -0.46
CA ILE A 69 -4.61 -4.70 -0.68
C ILE A 69 -3.64 -5.87 -0.76
N ALA A 70 -2.73 -5.84 -1.73
CA ALA A 70 -1.69 -6.85 -1.89
C ALA A 70 -0.30 -6.20 -2.04
N PHE A 71 0.66 -6.68 -1.25
CA PHE A 71 2.08 -6.48 -1.50
C PHE A 71 2.62 -7.75 -2.17
N ARG A 72 3.18 -7.61 -3.37
CA ARG A 72 3.68 -8.73 -4.16
C ARG A 72 5.15 -8.51 -4.48
N PHE A 73 6.01 -9.30 -3.85
CA PHE A 73 7.39 -9.41 -4.28
C PHE A 73 7.49 -10.39 -5.44
N TYR A 74 8.14 -9.97 -6.52
CA TYR A 74 8.43 -10.80 -7.70
C TYR A 74 9.93 -10.87 -7.87
N SER A 75 10.45 -12.08 -8.07
CA SER A 75 11.84 -12.32 -8.48
C SER A 75 11.86 -13.34 -9.62
N ASP A 76 12.79 -13.17 -10.56
CA ASP A 76 12.96 -14.07 -11.71
C ASP A 76 13.82 -15.32 -11.44
N ALA A 77 14.23 -15.53 -10.18
CA ALA A 77 15.07 -16.66 -9.74
C ALA A 77 16.44 -16.74 -10.44
N SER A 78 16.97 -15.61 -10.92
CA SER A 78 18.36 -15.52 -11.37
C SER A 78 19.36 -15.67 -10.21
N THR A 79 20.64 -15.90 -10.52
CA THR A 79 21.69 -16.18 -9.50
C THR A 79 22.06 -14.97 -8.63
N ASN A 80 21.59 -13.77 -8.98
CA ASN A 80 21.88 -12.54 -8.25
C ASN A 80 20.90 -12.35 -7.09
N ALA A 81 21.09 -13.13 -6.02
CA ALA A 81 20.25 -13.02 -4.82
C ALA A 81 20.58 -11.72 -4.05
N ALA A 82 19.63 -10.78 -4.07
CA ALA A 82 19.63 -9.64 -3.17
C ALA A 82 18.67 -9.89 -1.99
N GLU A 83 18.76 -9.06 -0.96
CA GLU A 83 18.05 -9.26 0.31
C GLU A 83 16.52 -9.20 0.19
N GLY A 84 15.99 -8.44 -0.77
CA GLY A 84 14.57 -8.36 -1.07
C GLY A 84 13.90 -7.11 -0.50
N ALA A 85 12.69 -7.27 0.04
CA ALA A 85 11.81 -6.16 0.39
C ALA A 85 11.39 -6.21 1.87
N TYR A 86 11.50 -5.06 2.54
CA TYR A 86 10.97 -4.85 3.88
C TYR A 86 9.89 -3.76 3.85
N LEU A 87 8.84 -4.00 4.62
CA LEU A 87 7.68 -3.12 4.76
C LEU A 87 7.48 -2.81 6.23
N ASP A 88 7.23 -1.54 6.55
CA ASP A 88 6.92 -1.09 7.91
C ASP A 88 5.87 0.03 7.91
N ASP A 89 5.33 0.37 9.07
CA ASP A 89 4.36 1.47 9.27
C ASP A 89 3.17 1.43 8.28
N ILE A 90 2.65 0.23 8.00
CA ILE A 90 1.54 0.03 7.07
C ILE A 90 0.26 0.61 7.66
N LEU A 91 -0.26 1.65 7.03
CA LEU A 91 -1.49 2.33 7.38
C LEU A 91 -2.44 2.35 6.19
N LEU A 92 -3.56 1.64 6.30
CA LEU A 92 -4.68 1.79 5.38
C LEU A 92 -5.75 2.66 6.05
N ARG A 93 -6.05 3.80 5.44
CA ARG A 93 -6.94 4.82 6.00
C ARG A 93 -8.06 5.15 5.03
N LYS A 94 -9.27 5.32 5.57
CA LYS A 94 -10.42 5.90 4.87
C LYS A 94 -10.95 7.11 5.63
N CYS A 95 -11.49 8.06 4.90
CA CYS A 95 -12.02 9.32 5.41
C CYS A 95 -13.51 9.40 5.11
N PRO A 96 -14.37 9.17 6.11
CA PRO A 96 -15.82 9.32 5.96
C PRO A 96 -16.21 10.78 5.71
N THR A 97 -17.31 10.99 5.00
CA THR A 97 -17.94 12.32 4.91
C THR A 97 -18.20 12.89 6.30
N GLY A 98 -17.76 14.13 6.53
CA GLY A 98 -17.88 14.81 7.83
C GLY A 98 -16.69 14.63 8.77
N ALA A 99 -15.70 13.80 8.43
CA ALA A 99 -14.44 13.69 9.16
C ALA A 99 -13.37 14.61 8.57
N THR A 100 -12.56 15.23 9.43
CA THR A 100 -11.32 15.92 9.03
C THR A 100 -10.16 14.94 9.04
N CYS A 101 -9.71 14.54 7.85
CA CYS A 101 -8.48 13.77 7.69
C CYS A 101 -7.35 14.69 7.23
N PRO A 102 -6.14 14.60 7.81
CA PRO A 102 -4.95 15.16 7.20
C PRO A 102 -4.55 14.28 6.00
N VAL A 103 -5.20 14.49 4.86
CA VAL A 103 -4.84 13.87 3.58
C VAL A 103 -3.54 14.53 3.12
N GLY A 104 -2.44 13.77 3.01
CA GLY A 104 -1.17 14.29 2.50
C GLY A 104 -0.06 14.58 3.53
N GLY A 105 -0.28 14.38 4.83
CA GLY A 105 0.77 14.52 5.87
C GLY A 105 1.68 13.29 5.99
N SER A 106 2.92 13.49 6.43
CA SER A 106 3.82 12.40 6.86
C SER A 106 3.13 11.49 7.87
N LEU A 107 3.57 10.23 7.94
CA LEU A 107 3.04 9.22 8.88
C LEU A 107 2.85 9.85 10.26
N PRO A 108 1.68 9.67 10.91
CA PRO A 108 1.49 10.19 12.25
C PRO A 108 2.58 9.59 13.15
N THR A 109 3.40 10.46 13.73
CA THR A 109 4.35 10.09 14.77
C THR A 109 3.58 9.35 15.85
N ARG A 110 4.06 8.16 16.22
CA ARG A 110 3.49 7.25 17.22
C ARG A 110 3.12 8.01 18.50
N GLY A 111 1.90 8.52 18.59
CA GLY A 111 1.46 9.34 19.71
C GLY A 111 0.33 10.34 19.45
N ALA A 112 0.04 10.74 18.21
CA ALA A 112 -0.91 11.85 17.98
C ALA A 112 -2.34 11.45 17.53
N ASN A 113 -2.54 10.33 16.84
CA ASN A 113 -3.85 9.97 16.30
C ASN A 113 -4.26 8.57 16.73
N THR A 114 -5.52 8.44 17.15
CA THR A 114 -6.22 7.16 17.35
C THR A 114 -6.51 6.48 16.01
N ASP A 115 -5.48 6.32 15.18
CA ASP A 115 -5.52 5.42 14.03
C ASP A 115 -5.70 4.01 14.57
N THR A 116 -6.89 3.45 14.36
CA THR A 116 -7.16 2.07 14.75
C THR A 116 -6.42 1.18 13.76
N PRO A 117 -5.37 0.45 14.17
CA PRO A 117 -4.62 -0.39 13.24
C PRO A 117 -5.55 -1.47 12.69
N LEU A 118 -5.58 -1.61 11.36
CA LEU A 118 -6.26 -2.73 10.72
C LEU A 118 -5.48 -4.00 11.03
N ARG A 119 -6.07 -4.86 11.85
CA ARG A 119 -5.49 -6.16 12.21
C ARG A 119 -5.63 -7.08 11.01
N ALA A 120 -4.58 -7.18 10.19
CA ALA A 120 -4.51 -8.20 9.15
C ALA A 120 -4.53 -9.58 9.81
N THR A 121 -5.59 -10.36 9.56
CA THR A 121 -5.66 -11.75 9.99
C THR A 121 -5.36 -12.63 8.80
N ARG A 122 -4.47 -13.62 8.99
CA ARG A 122 -4.19 -14.65 7.99
C ARG A 122 -5.45 -15.52 7.84
N PRO A 123 -6.05 -15.67 6.65
CA PRO A 123 -7.07 -16.69 6.44
C PRO A 123 -6.46 -18.07 6.75
N LYS A 124 -7.22 -18.91 7.46
CA LYS A 124 -6.83 -20.31 7.74
C LYS A 124 -6.84 -21.14 6.47
#